data_AF-A0A9J6BED8-F1
#
_entry.id   AF-A0A9J6BED8-F1
#
_cell.length_a   1.000
_cell.length_b   1.000
_cell.length_c   1.000
_cell.angle_alpha   90.00
_cell.angle_beta   90.00
_cell.angle_gamma   90.00
#
_symmetry.space_group_name_H-M   'P 1'
#
loop_
_entity.id
_entity.type
_entity.pdbx_description
1 polymer ?
#
loop_
_entity_poly.entity_id
_entity_poly.type
_entity_poly.pdbx_seq_one_letter_code
_entity_poly.pdbx_strand_id
1 'polypeptide(L)'
;MKQQNKSVMSEIRKIREDNDYFNEEINERIEQLQMKKIHKLEKENFKFKEQLSAMKSVPDLKIINGKDSYNVHKELFKNRSRVIADLLNSKNELDITDLHIEDSGLKIVIHYVYTGSIPKNVHIKEFENVANLLQIEFSFQELRDLQNGYHYYY
;
A
#
# COMPACT_ATOMS: atom_id res chain seq x y z
N MET A 1 -59.62 -16.39 20.11
CA MET A 1 -59.05 -15.72 18.90
C MET A 1 -58.51 -14.30 19.15
N LYS A 2 -59.28 -13.34 19.71
CA LYS A 2 -58.79 -11.94 19.87
C LYS A 2 -57.63 -11.73 20.89
N GLN A 3 -57.51 -12.56 21.93
CA GLN A 3 -56.43 -12.44 22.94
C GLN A 3 -55.08 -12.98 22.45
N GLN A 4 -55.06 -14.10 21.72
CA GLN A 4 -53.83 -14.67 21.14
C GLN A 4 -53.17 -13.71 20.14
N ASN A 5 -53.95 -13.03 19.30
CA ASN A 5 -53.41 -12.03 18.37
C ASN A 5 -52.76 -10.82 19.07
N LYS A 6 -53.23 -10.43 20.26
CA LYS A 6 -52.57 -9.34 21.03
C LYS A 6 -51.25 -9.79 21.63
N SER A 7 -51.16 -11.04 22.09
CA SER A 7 -49.91 -11.62 22.65
C SER A 7 -48.83 -11.72 21.58
N VAL A 8 -49.16 -12.29 20.41
CA VAL A 8 -48.23 -12.46 19.29
C VAL A 8 -47.72 -11.11 18.76
N MET A 9 -48.59 -10.10 18.65
CA MET A 9 -48.16 -8.76 18.21
C MET A 9 -47.23 -8.07 19.22
N SER A 10 -47.34 -8.39 20.52
CA SER A 10 -46.42 -7.87 21.53
C SER A 10 -45.04 -8.52 21.47
N GLU A 11 -44.98 -9.83 21.18
CA GLU A 11 -43.72 -10.55 20.96
C GLU A 11 -43.02 -10.08 19.68
N ILE A 12 -43.77 -9.89 18.59
CA ILE A 12 -43.21 -9.34 17.34
C ILE A 12 -42.63 -7.94 17.57
N ARG A 13 -43.28 -7.11 18.40
CA ARG A 13 -42.75 -5.78 18.73
C ARG A 13 -41.45 -5.87 19.52
N LYS A 14 -41.37 -6.72 20.55
CA LYS A 14 -40.13 -6.94 21.31
C LYS A 14 -38.98 -7.44 20.43
N ILE A 15 -39.25 -8.41 19.55
CA ILE A 15 -38.24 -8.95 18.63
C ILE A 15 -37.71 -7.86 17.68
N ARG A 16 -38.55 -6.90 17.28
CA ARG A 16 -38.10 -5.76 16.46
C ARG A 16 -37.23 -4.80 17.27
N GLU A 17 -37.66 -4.44 18.48
CA GLU A 17 -36.89 -3.57 19.37
C GLU A 17 -35.52 -4.17 19.72
N ASP A 18 -35.47 -5.47 19.99
CA ASP A 18 -34.21 -6.20 20.26
C ASP A 18 -33.30 -6.25 19.02
N ASN A 19 -33.87 -6.43 17.82
CA ASN A 19 -33.11 -6.40 16.57
C ASN A 19 -32.58 -5.00 16.24
N ASP A 20 -33.38 -3.96 16.46
CA ASP A 20 -32.97 -2.58 16.22
C ASP A 20 -31.80 -2.21 17.15
N TYR A 21 -31.89 -2.59 18.43
CA TYR A 21 -30.79 -2.44 19.40
C TYR A 21 -29.52 -3.18 18.97
N PHE A 22 -29.65 -4.44 18.54
CA PHE A 22 -28.51 -5.24 18.10
C PHE A 22 -27.85 -4.66 16.83
N ASN A 23 -28.65 -4.10 15.92
CA ASN A 23 -28.13 -3.44 14.72
C ASN A 23 -27.36 -2.16 15.06
N GLU A 24 -27.83 -1.37 16.03
CA GLU A 24 -27.09 -0.20 16.52
C GLU A 24 -25.74 -0.61 17.13
N GLU A 25 -25.71 -1.65 17.97
CA GLU A 25 -24.46 -2.14 18.57
C GLU A 25 -23.46 -2.64 17.52
N ILE A 26 -23.92 -3.35 16.48
CA ILE A 26 -23.07 -3.77 15.36
C ILE A 26 -22.50 -2.57 14.61
N ASN A 27 -23.34 -1.57 14.31
CA ASN A 27 -22.91 -0.38 13.57
C ASN A 27 -21.85 0.40 14.36
N GLU A 28 -22.06 0.61 15.66
CA GLU A 28 -21.05 1.24 16.53
C GLU A 28 -19.74 0.45 16.54
N ARG A 29 -19.81 -0.88 16.57
CA ARG A 29 -18.61 -1.75 16.54
C ARG A 29 -17.86 -1.63 15.22
N ILE A 30 -18.58 -1.55 14.09
CA ILE A 30 -17.99 -1.35 12.76
C ILE A 30 -17.27 -0.01 12.70
N GLU A 31 -17.91 1.07 13.16
CA GLU A 31 -17.30 2.40 13.19
C GLU A 31 -16.02 2.44 14.05
N GLN A 32 -16.06 1.82 15.23
CA GLN A 32 -14.87 1.72 16.10
C GLN A 32 -13.70 0.97 15.42
N LEU A 33 -13.99 -0.11 14.69
CA LEU A 33 -12.98 -0.87 13.96
C LEU A 33 -12.40 -0.08 12.79
N GLN A 34 -13.24 0.65 12.06
CA GLN A 34 -12.81 1.54 10.98
C GLN A 34 -11.90 2.65 11.52
N MET A 35 -12.29 3.32 12.61
CA MET A 35 -11.48 4.36 13.25
C MET A 35 -10.14 3.83 13.75
N LYS A 36 -10.10 2.63 14.35
CA LYS A 36 -8.84 1.98 14.74
C LYS A 36 -7.93 1.72 13.54
N LYS A 37 -8.49 1.28 12.41
CA LYS A 37 -7.73 1.04 11.18
C LYS A 37 -7.18 2.35 10.61
N ILE A 38 -8.00 3.40 10.53
CA ILE A 38 -7.58 4.74 10.08
C ILE A 38 -6.43 5.24 10.95
N HIS A 39 -6.57 5.20 12.27
CA HIS A 39 -5.54 5.68 13.19
C HIS A 39 -4.21 4.90 13.07
N LYS A 40 -4.28 3.59 12.80
CA LYS A 40 -3.08 2.78 12.51
C LYS A 40 -2.40 3.25 11.22
N LEU A 41 -3.18 3.43 10.15
CA LEU A 41 -2.68 3.90 8.86
C LEU A 41 -2.08 5.30 8.97
N GLU A 42 -2.72 6.22 9.69
CA GLU A 42 -2.20 7.58 9.94
C GLU A 42 -0.86 7.56 10.67
N LYS A 43 -0.69 6.69 11.67
CA LYS A 43 0.59 6.50 12.37
C LYS A 43 1.69 5.98 11.46
N GLU A 44 1.37 5.01 10.60
CA GLU A 44 2.32 4.48 9.60
C GLU A 44 2.70 5.57 8.58
N ASN A 45 1.73 6.35 8.12
CA ASN A 45 1.93 7.46 7.18
C ASN A 45 2.76 8.58 7.79
N PHE A 46 2.54 8.90 9.07
CA PHE A 46 3.32 9.89 9.81
C PHE A 46 4.78 9.45 9.92
N LYS A 47 5.05 8.19 10.29
CA LYS A 47 6.42 7.64 10.32
C LYS A 47 7.08 7.69 8.95
N PHE A 48 6.34 7.39 7.89
CA PHE A 48 6.83 7.48 6.52
C PHE A 48 7.16 8.92 6.10
N LYS A 49 6.32 9.89 6.48
CA LYS A 49 6.58 11.33 6.26
C LYS A 49 7.77 11.83 7.07
N GLU A 50 7.96 11.36 8.30
CA GLU A 50 9.16 11.66 9.09
C GLU A 50 10.42 11.07 8.45
N GLN A 51 10.36 9.85 7.92
CA GLN A 51 11.47 9.26 7.15
C GLN A 51 11.79 10.08 5.90
N LEU A 52 10.78 10.48 5.12
CA LEU A 52 10.95 11.36 3.94
C LEU A 52 11.48 12.76 4.31
N SER A 53 11.03 13.32 5.43
CA SER A 53 11.48 14.61 5.97
C SER A 53 12.92 14.55 6.50
N ALA A 54 13.30 13.43 7.11
CA ALA A 54 14.66 13.13 7.54
C ALA A 54 15.59 12.84 6.35
N MET A 55 15.05 12.36 5.23
CA MET A 55 15.69 12.34 3.92
C MET A 55 15.80 13.75 3.32
N LYS A 56 16.46 14.68 4.03
CA LYS A 56 17.10 15.86 3.41
C LYS A 56 18.32 15.46 2.54
N SER A 57 18.52 14.18 2.27
CA SER A 57 19.76 13.61 1.77
C SER A 57 19.86 13.74 0.25
N VAL A 58 21.02 14.17 -0.20
CA VAL A 58 21.53 13.86 -1.53
C VAL A 58 21.32 12.36 -1.79
N PRO A 59 20.84 11.94 -2.98
CA PRO A 59 20.73 10.53 -3.32
C PRO A 59 22.05 9.80 -3.01
N ASP A 60 21.96 8.71 -2.25
CA ASP A 60 23.09 7.96 -1.72
C ASP A 60 23.27 6.60 -2.40
N LEU A 61 22.44 6.28 -3.39
CA LEU A 61 22.55 5.13 -4.28
C LEU A 61 22.42 5.56 -5.74
N LYS A 62 23.33 5.10 -6.58
CA LYS A 62 23.24 5.18 -8.03
C LYS A 62 22.96 3.80 -8.60
N ILE A 63 21.79 3.62 -9.19
CA ILE A 63 21.45 2.41 -9.94
C ILE A 63 21.84 2.64 -11.40
N ILE A 64 22.66 1.77 -11.95
CA ILE A 64 23.05 1.76 -13.37
C ILE A 64 22.24 0.66 -14.06
N ASN A 65 21.72 0.97 -15.24
CA ASN A 65 21.04 0.01 -16.09
C ASN A 65 21.44 0.22 -17.56
N GLY A 66 22.50 -0.47 -17.99
CA GLY A 66 23.05 -0.26 -19.32
C GLY A 66 23.57 1.17 -19.48
N LYS A 67 22.88 1.98 -20.30
CA LYS A 67 23.24 3.40 -20.52
C LYS A 67 22.56 4.37 -19.54
N ASP A 68 21.50 3.92 -18.87
CA ASP A 68 20.75 4.75 -17.95
C ASP A 68 21.35 4.72 -16.55
N SER A 69 21.21 5.83 -15.83
CA SER A 69 21.60 5.89 -14.42
C SER A 69 20.60 6.68 -13.60
N TYR A 70 20.27 6.15 -12.43
CA TYR A 70 19.25 6.69 -11.54
C TYR A 70 19.84 6.92 -10.16
N ASN A 71 19.73 8.15 -9.68
CA ASN A 71 20.11 8.50 -8.32
C ASN A 71 18.89 8.32 -7.41
N VAL A 72 18.98 7.41 -6.45
CA VAL A 72 17.90 7.01 -5.55
C VAL A 72 18.37 6.98 -4.09
N HIS A 73 17.44 6.80 -3.16
CA HIS A 73 17.75 6.65 -1.72
C HIS A 73 17.85 5.17 -1.32
N LYS A 74 18.98 4.78 -0.72
CA LYS A 74 19.25 3.41 -0.25
C LYS A 74 18.13 2.87 0.63
N GLU A 75 17.71 3.66 1.63
CA GLU A 75 16.69 3.22 2.58
C GLU A 75 15.33 2.93 1.93
N LEU A 76 14.88 3.78 1.00
CA LEU A 76 13.59 3.56 0.31
C LEU A 76 13.60 2.26 -0.48
N PHE A 77 14.70 2.00 -1.18
CA PHE A 77 14.86 0.79 -1.97
C PHE A 77 15.06 -0.46 -1.12
N LYS A 78 15.88 -0.38 -0.06
CA LYS A 78 16.14 -1.49 0.85
C LYS A 78 14.86 -1.98 1.53
N ASN A 79 13.96 -1.05 1.89
CA ASN A 79 12.71 -1.41 2.55
C ASN A 79 11.67 -2.04 1.61
N ARG A 80 11.83 -1.85 0.29
CA ARG A 80 10.85 -2.27 -0.73
C ARG A 80 11.35 -3.40 -1.61
N SER A 81 12.66 -3.63 -1.69
CA SER A 81 13.28 -4.67 -2.52
C SER A 81 14.22 -5.53 -1.69
N ARG A 82 13.88 -6.81 -1.59
CA ARG A 82 14.74 -7.78 -0.89
C ARG A 82 16.09 -7.96 -1.59
N VAL A 83 16.10 -7.97 -2.92
CA VAL A 83 17.33 -8.09 -3.72
C VAL A 83 18.27 -6.93 -3.46
N ILE A 84 17.76 -5.69 -3.47
CA ILE A 84 18.58 -4.50 -3.19
C ILE A 84 19.03 -4.49 -1.73
N ALA A 85 18.17 -4.91 -0.79
CA ALA A 85 18.56 -5.04 0.61
C ALA A 85 19.75 -6.00 0.79
N ASP A 86 19.69 -7.18 0.17
CA ASP A 86 20.73 -8.20 0.23
C ASP A 86 22.02 -7.72 -0.47
N LEU A 87 21.91 -7.02 -1.60
CA LEU A 87 23.05 -6.41 -2.29
C LEU A 87 23.76 -5.34 -1.44
N LEU A 88 22.99 -4.45 -0.81
CA LEU A 88 23.54 -3.40 0.05
C LEU A 88 24.13 -3.95 1.36
N ASN A 89 23.62 -5.08 1.86
CA ASN A 89 24.15 -5.72 3.07
C ASN A 89 25.39 -6.58 2.78
N SER A 90 25.51 -7.18 1.59
CA SER A 90 26.63 -8.05 1.21
C SER A 90 27.85 -7.29 0.71
N LYS A 91 27.65 -6.07 0.20
CA LYS A 91 28.70 -5.18 -0.28
C LYS A 91 28.81 -3.99 0.68
N ASN A 92 29.84 -3.98 1.52
CA ASN A 92 30.21 -2.82 2.32
C ASN A 92 30.25 -1.58 1.40
N GLU A 93 29.28 -0.69 1.56
CA GLU A 93 29.28 0.67 1.00
C GLU A 93 29.26 0.82 -0.54
N LEU A 94 28.67 -0.11 -1.31
CA LEU A 94 28.54 0.15 -2.75
C LEU A 94 27.43 1.18 -3.03
N ASP A 95 27.86 2.42 -3.29
CA ASP A 95 27.05 3.54 -3.80
C ASP A 95 26.54 3.31 -5.22
N ILE A 96 26.98 2.24 -5.90
CA ILE A 96 26.63 1.96 -7.30
C ILE A 96 26.20 0.49 -7.44
N THR A 97 24.99 0.28 -7.96
CA THR A 97 24.47 -1.06 -8.31
C THR A 97 24.15 -1.10 -9.80
N ASP A 98 24.89 -1.88 -10.58
CA ASP A 98 24.53 -2.18 -11.97
C ASP A 98 23.61 -3.40 -12.00
N LEU A 99 22.40 -3.23 -12.52
CA LEU A 99 21.36 -4.25 -12.52
C LEU A 99 21.26 -5.00 -13.85
N HIS A 100 21.83 -4.48 -14.95
CA HIS A 100 21.75 -5.06 -16.30
C HIS A 100 20.35 -5.61 -16.68
N ILE A 101 19.30 -4.84 -16.40
CA ILE A 101 17.91 -5.17 -16.71
C ILE A 101 17.60 -4.66 -18.12
N GLU A 102 17.34 -5.56 -19.07
CA GLU A 102 17.04 -5.20 -20.46
C GLU A 102 15.71 -4.42 -20.64
N ASP A 103 14.92 -4.27 -19.57
CA ASP A 103 13.55 -3.74 -19.58
C ASP A 103 13.48 -2.26 -19.11
N SER A 104 12.70 -1.43 -19.81
CA SER A 104 12.39 -0.03 -19.47
C SER A 104 11.60 0.11 -18.16
N GLY A 105 11.11 -1.01 -17.60
CA GLY A 105 10.38 -1.11 -16.35
C GLY A 105 11.08 -0.50 -15.12
N LEU A 106 12.41 -0.38 -15.11
CA LEU A 106 13.15 0.11 -13.94
C LEU A 106 12.76 1.53 -13.52
N LYS A 107 12.55 2.44 -14.48
CA LYS A 107 12.11 3.81 -14.19
C LYS A 107 10.74 3.83 -13.51
N ILE A 108 9.86 2.92 -13.89
CA ILE A 108 8.51 2.79 -13.35
C ILE A 108 8.56 2.20 -11.96
N VAL A 109 9.41 1.21 -11.74
CA VAL A 109 9.67 0.65 -10.41
C VAL A 109 10.22 1.72 -9.47
N ILE A 110 11.20 2.52 -9.92
CA ILE A 110 11.71 3.64 -9.11
C ILE A 110 10.57 4.59 -8.75
N HIS A 111 9.74 4.97 -9.72
CA HIS A 111 8.58 5.81 -9.43
C HIS A 111 7.66 5.18 -8.37
N TYR A 112 7.33 3.89 -8.51
CA TYR A 112 6.49 3.16 -7.55
C TYR A 112 7.09 3.09 -6.14
N VAL A 113 8.41 2.86 -6.01
CA VAL A 113 9.08 2.83 -4.71
C VAL A 113 8.93 4.17 -3.96
N TYR A 114 8.98 5.28 -4.69
CA TYR A 114 8.83 6.61 -4.11
C TYR A 114 7.37 7.01 -3.85
N THR A 115 6.46 6.68 -4.76
CA THR A 115 5.08 7.23 -4.72
C THR A 115 4.05 6.21 -4.24
N GLY A 116 4.39 4.92 -4.20
CA GLY A 116 3.44 3.84 -4.02
C GLY A 116 2.45 3.68 -5.17
N SER A 117 2.71 4.31 -6.32
CA SER A 117 1.78 4.33 -7.47
C SER A 117 2.50 4.12 -8.79
N ILE A 118 1.76 3.66 -9.81
CA ILE A 118 2.26 3.44 -11.17
C ILE A 118 1.65 4.53 -12.08
N PRO A 119 2.43 5.14 -12.98
CA PRO A 119 1.91 6.15 -13.88
C PRO A 119 0.83 5.57 -14.81
N LYS A 120 -0.24 6.33 -15.05
CA LYS A 120 -1.43 5.87 -15.80
C LYS A 120 -1.16 5.42 -17.24
N ASN A 121 -0.08 5.90 -17.86
CA ASN A 121 0.21 5.66 -19.28
C ASN A 121 1.34 4.63 -19.47
N VAL A 122 1.46 3.67 -18.56
CA VAL A 122 2.55 2.68 -18.56
C VAL A 122 2.00 1.28 -18.76
N HIS A 123 2.71 0.49 -19.56
CA HIS A 123 2.44 -0.93 -19.71
C HIS A 123 2.84 -1.68 -18.42
N ILE A 124 1.86 -2.15 -17.67
CA ILE A 124 2.07 -2.85 -16.37
C ILE A 124 2.98 -4.07 -16.48
N LYS A 125 3.02 -4.74 -17.64
CA LYS A 125 3.93 -5.87 -17.85
C LYS A 125 5.41 -5.51 -17.66
N GLU A 126 5.82 -4.32 -18.11
CA GLU A 126 7.19 -3.82 -17.92
C GLU A 126 7.49 -3.59 -16.43
N PHE A 127 6.51 -3.08 -15.68
CA PHE A 127 6.63 -2.97 -14.22
C PHE A 127 6.73 -4.34 -13.55
N GLU A 128 5.82 -5.28 -13.87
CA GLU A 128 5.76 -6.59 -13.24
C GLU A 128 7.07 -7.37 -13.43
N ASN A 129 7.63 -7.35 -14.64
CA ASN A 129 8.90 -8.02 -14.94
C ASN A 129 10.01 -7.52 -14.00
N VAL A 130 10.19 -6.21 -13.92
CA VAL A 130 11.28 -5.61 -13.14
C VAL A 130 11.01 -5.71 -11.63
N ALA A 131 9.77 -5.51 -11.20
CA ALA A 131 9.39 -5.62 -9.81
C ALA A 131 9.57 -7.06 -9.29
N ASN A 132 9.24 -8.08 -10.10
CA ASN A 132 9.50 -9.47 -9.76
C ASN A 132 11.00 -9.78 -9.70
N LEU A 133 11.79 -9.29 -10.66
CA LEU A 133 13.26 -9.45 -10.66
C LEU A 133 13.89 -8.84 -9.40
N LEU A 134 13.39 -7.67 -8.97
CA LEU A 134 13.86 -6.99 -7.77
C LEU A 134 13.18 -7.48 -6.48
N GLN A 135 12.27 -8.46 -6.57
CA GLN A 135 11.45 -8.95 -5.46
C GLN A 135 10.83 -7.80 -4.66
N ILE A 136 10.20 -6.88 -5.38
CA ILE A 136 9.44 -5.80 -4.78
C ILE A 136 8.05 -6.33 -4.48
N GLU A 137 7.62 -6.19 -3.23
CA GLU A 137 6.25 -6.53 -2.85
C GLU A 137 5.30 -5.44 -3.34
N PHE A 138 4.30 -5.85 -4.10
CA PHE A 138 3.16 -5.05 -4.54
C PHE A 138 1.94 -5.96 -4.54
N SER A 139 0.77 -5.42 -4.19
CA SER A 139 -0.46 -6.19 -4.29
C SER A 139 -1.06 -6.10 -5.70
N PHE A 140 -1.61 -7.21 -6.19
CA PHE A 140 -2.38 -7.22 -7.44
C PHE A 140 -3.58 -6.26 -7.39
N GLN A 141 -4.10 -5.97 -6.20
CA GLN A 141 -5.17 -4.99 -6.01
C GLN A 141 -4.67 -3.56 -6.27
N GLU A 142 -3.49 -3.18 -5.75
CA GLU A 142 -2.87 -1.89 -6.04
C GLU A 142 -2.61 -1.72 -7.54
N LEU A 143 -2.13 -2.76 -8.23
CA LEU A 143 -1.95 -2.74 -9.69
C LEU A 143 -3.26 -2.47 -10.43
N ARG A 144 -4.35 -3.14 -10.02
CA ARG A 144 -5.68 -2.98 -10.62
C ARG A 144 -6.29 -1.62 -10.34
N ASP A 145 -6.15 -1.11 -9.13
CA ASP A 145 -6.70 0.18 -8.72
C ASP A 145 -6.00 1.33 -9.47
N LEU A 146 -4.70 1.18 -9.71
CA LEU A 146 -3.89 2.09 -10.54
C LEU A 146 -4.27 2.05 -12.02
N GLN A 147 -4.54 0.85 -12.56
CA GLN A 147 -4.95 0.64 -13.96
C GLN A 147 -6.36 1.17 -14.24
N ASN A 148 -7.24 1.16 -13.24
CA ASN A 148 -8.61 1.65 -13.34
C ASN A 148 -8.80 3.12 -12.91
N GLY A 149 -7.71 3.83 -12.58
CA GLY A 149 -7.76 5.26 -12.28
C GLY A 149 -8.43 5.62 -10.95
N TYR A 150 -8.45 4.72 -9.96
CA TYR A 150 -8.92 5.07 -8.63
C TYR A 150 -7.92 6.01 -7.95
N HIS A 151 -8.29 7.28 -7.93
CA HIS A 151 -7.54 8.34 -7.28
C HIS A 151 -7.78 8.28 -5.76
N TYR A 152 -6.75 7.90 -5.01
CA TYR A 152 -6.67 8.32 -3.61
C TYR A 152 -6.24 9.80 -3.62
N TYR A 153 -7.23 10.69 -3.58
CA TYR A 153 -7.00 12.09 -3.24
C TYR A 153 -6.66 12.16 -1.75
N TYR A 154 -5.46 12.66 -1.44
CA TYR A 154 -5.14 13.27 -0.15
C TYR A 154 -5.09 14.79 -0.35
#